data_AF-A0A432R6G4-F1
#
_entry.id   AF-A0A432R6G4-F1
#
_cell.length_a   1.000
_cell.length_b   1.000
_cell.length_c   1.000
_cell.angle_alpha   90.00
_cell.angle_beta   90.00
_cell.angle_gamma   90.00
#
_symmetry.space_group_name_H-M   'P 1'
#
loop_
_entity.id
_entity.type
_entity.pdbx_description
1 polymer ?
#
loop_
_entity_poly.entity_id
_entity_poly.type
_entity_poly.pdbx_seq_one_letter_code
_entity_poly.pdbx_strand_id
1 'polypeptide(L)' 'MSLLRVMQREEKHVGKYKITIFYSEEGRPVGALIEGPRLTRPLYIAAAEHSAPRLPQSVRRLLRRYGFMLDGS' A
#
# COMPACT_ATOMS: atom_id res chain seq x y z
N MET A 1 -21.38 12.42 4.33
CA MET A 1 -20.15 11.62 4.51
C MET A 1 -20.13 10.55 3.44
N SER A 2 -19.17 10.59 2.50
CA SER A 2 -19.06 9.60 1.43
C SER A 2 -18.30 8.38 1.94
N LEU A 3 -18.90 7.19 1.83
CA LEU A 3 -18.21 5.92 2.04
C LEU A 3 -17.19 5.71 0.91
N LEU A 4 -15.91 5.55 1.25
CA LEU A 4 -14.87 5.13 0.32
C LEU A 4 -15.24 3.75 -0.26
N ARG A 5 -15.80 3.73 -1.48
CA ARG A 5 -16.03 2.50 -2.23
C ARG A 5 -14.74 2.09 -2.93
N VAL A 6 -14.17 0.99 -2.46
CA VAL A 6 -13.05 0.31 -3.13
C VAL A 6 -13.65 -0.54 -4.25
N MET A 7 -13.39 -0.16 -5.50
CA MET A 7 -13.94 -0.88 -6.66
C MET A 7 -12.92 -1.76 -7.37
N GLN A 8 -11.64 -1.39 -7.33
CA GLN A 8 -10.59 -2.15 -8.01
C GLN A 8 -9.44 -2.46 -7.06
N ARG A 9 -8.83 -3.62 -7.28
CA ARG A 9 -7.64 -4.08 -6.58
C ARG A 9 -6.61 -4.58 -7.57
N GLU A 10 -5.36 -4.21 -7.35
CA GLU A 10 -4.22 -4.70 -8.11
C GLU A 10 -3.25 -5.40 -7.17
N GLU A 11 -2.80 -6.59 -7.55
CA GLU A 11 -1.84 -7.35 -6.77
C GLU A 11 -0.45 -7.31 -7.40
N LYS A 12 0.57 -7.08 -6.56
CA LYS A 12 1.99 -7.10 -6.93
C LYS A 12 2.78 -7.95 -5.94
N HIS A 13 3.79 -8.62 -6.45
CA HIS A 13 4.75 -9.37 -5.66
C HIS A 13 6.11 -8.69 -5.69
N VAL A 14 6.70 -8.44 -4.53
CA VAL A 14 8.04 -7.86 -4.39
C VAL A 14 8.85 -8.73 -3.43
N GLY A 15 9.68 -9.60 -3.99
CA GLY A 15 10.38 -10.62 -3.22
C GLY A 15 9.37 -11.54 -2.52
N LYS A 16 9.45 -11.63 -1.19
CA LYS A 16 8.53 -12.43 -0.34
C LYS A 16 7.29 -11.66 0.15
N TYR A 17 7.04 -10.46 -0.38
CA TYR A 17 5.91 -9.63 0.01
C TYR A 17 4.85 -9.61 -1.08
N LYS A 18 3.59 -9.75 -0.68
CA LYS A 18 2.42 -9.51 -1.51
C LYS A 18 1.86 -8.14 -1.15
N ILE A 19 1.66 -7.29 -2.16
CA ILE A 19 1.13 -5.94 -2.02
C ILE A 19 -0.16 -5.85 -2.84
N THR A 20 -1.28 -5.57 -2.19
CA THR A 20 -2.57 -5.33 -2.84
C THR A 20 -2.88 -3.85 -2.78
N ILE A 21 -2.88 -3.17 -3.91
CA ILE A 21 -3.26 -1.76 -4.03
C ILE A 21 -4.77 -1.68 -4.23
N PHE A 22 -5.43 -0.81 -3.48
CA PHE A 22 -6.85 -0.51 -3.60
C PHE A 22 -7.05 0.83 -4.28
N TYR A 23 -8.01 0.89 -5.19
CA TYR A 23 -8.34 2.10 -5.94
C TYR A 23 -9.76 2.57 -5.64
N SER A 24 -9.94 3.89 -5.66
CA SER A 24 -11.25 4.53 -5.74
C SER A 24 -11.91 4.27 -7.10
N GLU A 25 -13.18 4.63 -7.22
CA GLU A 25 -13.92 4.63 -8.50
C GLU A 25 -13.23 5.47 -9.58
N GLU A 26 -12.59 6.58 -9.21
CA GLU A 26 -11.80 7.43 -10.11
C GLU A 26 -10.43 6.84 -10.52
N GLY A 27 -10.11 5.62 -10.11
CA GLY A 27 -8.83 4.97 -10.42
C GLY A 27 -7.64 5.51 -9.61
N ARG A 28 -7.88 6.26 -8.53
CA ARG A 28 -6.82 6.77 -7.65
C ARG A 28 -6.52 5.75 -6.55
N PRO A 29 -5.25 5.47 -6.25
CA PRO A 29 -4.90 4.58 -5.15
C PRO A 29 -5.32 5.21 -3.82
N VAL A 30 -6.05 4.45 -3.00
CA VAL A 30 -6.55 4.90 -1.68
C VAL A 30 -5.83 4.22 -0.53
N GLY A 31 -5.26 3.03 -0.77
CA GLY A 31 -4.46 2.33 0.22
C GLY A 31 -3.86 1.05 -0.32
N ALA A 32 -3.02 0.41 0.49
CA ALA A 32 -2.34 -0.83 0.16
C ALA A 32 -2.39 -1.79 1.34
N LEU A 33 -2.68 -3.06 1.08
CA LEU A 33 -2.47 -4.15 2.02
C LEU A 33 -1.14 -4.84 1.72
N ILE A 34 -0.32 -5.05 2.74
CA ILE A 34 1.01 -5.65 2.62
C ILE A 34 1.07 -6.89 3.50
N GLU A 35 1.44 -8.01 2.90
CA GLU A 35 1.58 -9.30 3.56
C GLU A 35 2.98 -9.85 3.32
N GLY A 36 3.60 -10.44 4.34
CA GLY A 36 4.96 -10.99 4.19
C GLY A 36 5.61 -11.42 5.51
N PRO A 37 6.79 -12.06 5.44
CA PRO A 37 7.38 -12.83 6.55
C PRO A 37 7.89 -11.98 7.73
N ARG A 38 8.06 -10.66 7.58
CA ARG A 38 8.47 -9.76 8.67
C ARG A 38 7.31 -8.99 9.29
N LEU A 39 6.09 -9.30 8.87
CA LEU A 39 4.88 -8.70 9.41
C LEU A 39 4.19 -9.76 10.27
N THR A 40 3.88 -9.42 11.52
CA THR A 40 3.11 -10.29 12.41
C THR A 40 1.66 -10.46 11.96
N ARG A 41 1.16 -9.50 11.17
CA ARG A 41 -0.17 -9.47 10.55
C ARG A 41 -0.13 -8.65 9.26
N PRO A 42 -1.08 -8.83 8.34
CA PRO A 42 -1.23 -7.94 7.18
C PRO A 42 -1.26 -6.47 7.62
N LEU A 43 -0.48 -5.63 6.93
CA LEU A 43 -0.35 -4.21 7.21
C LEU A 43 -1.12 -3.43 6.16
N TYR A 44 -2.12 -2.66 6.60
CA TYR A 44 -2.79 -1.69 5.74
C TYR A 44 -2.12 -0.32 5.86
N ILE A 45 -1.90 0.34 4.73
CA ILE A 45 -1.35 1.70 4.63
C ILE A 45 -2.30 2.52 3.76
N ALA A 46 -2.79 3.66 4.25
CA ALA A 46 -3.55 4.60 3.43
C ALA A 46 -2.62 5.39 2.49
N ALA A 47 -3.07 5.78 1.31
CA ALA A 47 -2.24 6.50 0.34
C ALA A 47 -1.72 7.86 0.86
N ALA A 48 -2.51 8.51 1.71
CA ALA A 48 -2.18 9.78 2.38
C ALA A 48 -1.38 9.59 3.69
N GLU A 49 -1.11 8.36 4.11
CA GLU A 49 -0.32 8.11 5.31
C GLU A 49 1.14 8.46 5.04
N HIS A 50 1.74 9.28 5.90
CA HIS A 50 3.14 9.64 5.80
C HIS A 50 4.06 8.68 6.54
N SER A 51 3.54 8.03 7.58
CA SER A 51 4.31 7.14 8.43
C SER A 51 4.03 5.68 8.10
N ALA A 52 5.08 4.91 7.78
CA ALA A 52 4.96 3.46 7.65
C ALA A 52 5.91 2.75 8.61
N PRO A 53 5.53 1.56 9.12
CA PRO A 53 6.46 0.64 9.73
C PRO A 53 7.68 0.38 8.83
N ARG A 54 8.77 -0.11 9.41
CA ARG A 54 9.97 -0.47 8.64
C ARG A 54 9.64 -1.54 7.58
N LEU A 55 9.50 -1.08 6.34
CA LEU A 55 9.32 -1.92 5.16
C LEU A 55 10.62 -2.00 4.35
N PRO A 56 10.86 -3.12 3.62
CA PRO A 56 11.96 -3.21 2.68
C PRO A 56 11.95 -2.04 1.68
N GLN A 57 13.12 -1.56 1.30
CA GLN A 57 13.25 -0.43 0.37
C GLN A 57 12.59 -0.72 -0.99
N SER A 58 12.56 -1.97 -1.43
CA SER A 58 11.88 -2.39 -2.67
C SER A 58 10.37 -2.21 -2.59
N VAL A 59 9.75 -2.54 -1.45
CA VAL A 59 8.31 -2.32 -1.19
C VAL A 59 8.01 -0.83 -1.14
N ARG A 60 8.81 -0.04 -0.41
CA ARG A 60 8.67 1.44 -0.36
C ARG A 60 8.76 2.06 -1.75
N ARG A 61 9.73 1.62 -2.57
CA ARG A 61 9.88 2.08 -3.96
C ARG A 61 8.66 1.75 -4.82
N LEU A 62 8.07 0.57 -4.66
CA LEU A 62 6.83 0.23 -5.36
C LEU A 62 5.70 1.19 -4.95
N LEU A 63 5.47 1.37 -3.65
CA LEU A 63 4.38 2.22 -3.15
C LEU A 63 4.52 3.68 -3.60
N ARG A 64 5.75 4.22 -3.65
CA ARG A 64 6.01 5.57 -4.19
C ARG A 64 5.64 5.71 -5.68
N ARG A 65 5.78 4.65 -6.49
CA ARG A 65 5.32 4.68 -7.90
C ARG A 65 3.81 4.79 -8.03
N TYR A 66 3.08 4.31 -7.02
CA TYR A 66 1.63 4.48 -6.89
C TYR A 66 1.26 5.79 -6.17
N GLY A 67 2.20 6.69 -5.90
CA GLY A 67 1.91 7.99 -5.31
C GLY A 67 1.72 8.00 -3.78
N PHE A 68 2.08 6.94 -3.08
CA PHE A 68 2.05 6.93 -1.61
C PHE A 68 3.13 7.86 -1.04
N MET A 69 2.75 8.70 -0.08
CA MET A 69 3.62 9.71 0.52
C MET A 69 4.43 9.16 1.72
N LEU A 70 5.00 7.97 1.57
CA LEU A 70 5.74 7.32 2.67
C LEU A 70 7.09 8.01 2.93
N ASP A 71 7.10 8.82 3.98
CA ASP A 71 8.29 9.43 4.56
C ASP A 71 8.96 8.43 5.49
N GLY A 72 10.26 8.25 5.30
CA GLY A 72 11.00 7.26 6.04
C GLY A 72 12.44 7.21 5.60
N SER A 73 13.27 7.72 6.52
CA SER A 73 14.71 7.58 6.65
C SER A 73 15.23 6.15 6.51
#